data_AF-A0A6N9VDJ6-F1
#
_entry.id   AF-A0A6N9VDJ6-F1
#
_cell.length_a   1.000
_cell.length_b   1.000
_cell.length_c   1.000
_cell.angle_alpha   90.00
_cell.angle_beta   90.00
_cell.angle_gamma   90.00
#
_symmetry.space_group_name_H-M   'P 1'
#
loop_
_entity.id
_entity.type
_entity.pdbx_description
1 polymer ?
#
loop_
_entity_poly.entity_id
_entity_poly.type
_entity_poly.pdbx_seq_one_letter_code
_entity_poly.pdbx_strand_id
1 'polypeptide(L)'
;GAPEVHVAPTDGGLSRRLTHWGSNRTSVRGWTPEGDVLALTTHGQASLRRSWARAVPLDGGPAPALPFGPVGDVAYGPEGQVLLLSVPMGREAAWWKRYRGGTAGKLWTGTEGGEFTRLHADLDGNIEYPLWVGDRIAFLSDHEGV
;
A
#
# COMPACT_ATOMS: atom_id res chain seq x y z
N GLY A 1 13.55 -9.11 -14.58
CA GLY A 1 12.94 -7.84 -15.05
C GLY A 1 12.42 -7.06 -13.85
N ALA A 2 11.92 -5.84 -14.05
CA ALA A 2 11.21 -5.10 -12.99
C ALA A 2 9.93 -5.86 -12.57
N PRO A 3 9.46 -5.71 -11.31
CA PRO A 3 8.22 -6.31 -10.84
C PRO A 3 7.01 -5.70 -11.55
N GLU A 4 6.01 -6.55 -11.78
CA GLU A 4 4.78 -6.23 -12.51
C GLU A 4 3.61 -7.02 -11.92
N VAL A 5 2.41 -6.49 -12.06
CA VAL A 5 1.19 -7.17 -11.60
C VAL A 5 0.86 -8.30 -12.57
N HIS A 6 0.67 -9.49 -12.01
CA HIS A 6 0.21 -10.67 -12.72
C HIS A 6 -1.00 -11.25 -11.99
N VAL A 7 -1.88 -11.93 -12.72
CA VAL A 7 -3.01 -12.68 -12.18
C VAL A 7 -2.95 -14.12 -12.69
N ALA A 8 -3.38 -15.08 -11.87
CA ALA A 8 -3.45 -16.50 -12.23
C ALA A 8 -4.74 -17.12 -11.67
N PRO A 9 -5.30 -18.15 -12.34
CA PRO A 9 -6.43 -18.92 -11.80
C PRO A 9 -6.04 -19.67 -10.51
N THR A 10 -7.01 -19.82 -9.59
CA THR A 10 -6.80 -20.51 -8.31
C THR A 10 -6.80 -22.03 -8.42
N ASP A 11 -7.45 -22.58 -9.45
CA ASP A 11 -7.44 -23.99 -9.84
C ASP A 11 -6.19 -24.40 -10.63
N GLY A 12 -5.29 -23.44 -10.88
CA GLY A 12 -4.04 -23.63 -11.60
C GLY A 12 -4.13 -23.23 -13.07
N GLY A 13 -2.97 -23.01 -13.69
CA GLY A 13 -2.88 -22.57 -15.08
C GLY A 13 -1.83 -21.49 -15.29
N LEU A 14 -1.86 -20.88 -16.47
CA LEU A 14 -0.90 -19.83 -16.83
C LEU A 14 -1.28 -18.50 -16.18
N SER A 15 -0.27 -17.82 -15.63
CA SER A 15 -0.41 -16.43 -15.20
C SER A 15 -0.45 -15.49 -16.40
N ARG A 16 -1.26 -14.43 -16.32
CA ARG A 16 -1.29 -13.32 -17.27
C ARG A 16 -0.71 -12.06 -16.63
N ARG A 17 0.12 -11.35 -17.37
CA ARG A 17 0.64 -10.03 -16.98
C ARG A 17 -0.41 -8.96 -17.23
N LEU A 18 -0.65 -8.11 -16.23
CA LEU A 18 -1.61 -7.00 -16.30
C LEU A 18 -0.92 -5.65 -16.54
N THR A 19 0.31 -5.48 -16.06
CA THR A 19 1.03 -4.19 -16.15
C THR A 19 2.35 -4.31 -16.89
N HIS A 20 2.75 -3.22 -17.53
CA HIS A 20 4.04 -3.08 -18.23
C HIS A 20 4.73 -1.78 -17.79
N TRP A 21 4.81 -1.57 -16.48
CA TRP A 21 5.21 -0.31 -15.88
C TRP A 21 6.73 -0.14 -15.72
N GLY A 22 7.48 -1.24 -15.64
CA GLY A 22 8.94 -1.20 -15.51
C GLY A 22 9.46 -0.57 -14.21
N SER A 23 8.61 -0.34 -13.20
CA SER A 23 9.02 0.26 -11.93
C SER A 23 9.48 -0.80 -10.93
N ASN A 24 10.65 -0.59 -10.32
CA ASN A 24 11.17 -1.42 -9.23
C ASN A 24 10.40 -1.28 -7.91
N ARG A 25 9.44 -0.35 -7.83
CA ARG A 25 8.58 -0.12 -6.66
C ARG A 25 7.16 -0.65 -6.86
N THR A 26 6.89 -1.36 -7.96
CA THR A 26 5.60 -2.02 -8.16
C THR A 26 5.41 -3.14 -7.14
N SER A 27 4.34 -3.07 -6.36
CA SER A 27 3.95 -4.10 -5.38
C SER A 27 2.43 -4.21 -5.27
N VAL A 28 1.90 -5.43 -5.19
CA VAL A 28 0.46 -5.70 -4.97
C VAL A 28 0.16 -5.59 -3.48
N ARG A 29 -0.95 -4.93 -3.13
CA ARG A 29 -1.44 -4.76 -1.75
C ARG A 29 -2.77 -5.44 -1.47
N GLY A 30 -3.39 -6.02 -2.50
CA GLY A 30 -4.63 -6.78 -2.37
C GLY A 30 -5.58 -6.42 -3.50
N TRP A 31 -6.84 -6.21 -3.13
CA TRP A 31 -7.94 -5.92 -4.06
C TRP A 31 -8.70 -4.68 -3.60
N THR A 32 -9.24 -3.91 -4.55
CA THR A 32 -10.23 -2.88 -4.25
C THR A 32 -11.61 -3.53 -4.01
N PRO A 33 -12.57 -2.83 -3.38
CA PRO A 33 -13.94 -3.33 -3.21
C PRO A 33 -14.63 -3.65 -4.54
N GLU A 34 -14.23 -2.99 -5.62
CA GLU A 34 -14.76 -3.16 -6.98
C GLU A 34 -14.18 -4.40 -7.69
N GLY A 35 -13.17 -5.05 -7.09
CA GLY A 35 -12.56 -6.27 -7.63
C GLY A 35 -11.34 -6.05 -8.52
N ASP A 36 -10.78 -4.84 -8.53
CA ASP A 36 -9.51 -4.55 -9.21
C ASP A 36 -8.31 -4.90 -8.32
N VAL A 37 -7.17 -5.24 -8.93
CA VAL A 37 -5.94 -5.47 -8.16
C VAL A 37 -5.42 -4.14 -7.65
N LEU A 38 -5.30 -3.99 -6.34
CA LEU A 38 -4.71 -2.82 -5.71
C LEU A 38 -3.18 -2.93 -5.74
N ALA A 39 -2.52 -1.99 -6.41
CA ALA A 39 -1.08 -1.95 -6.52
C ALA A 39 -0.50 -0.58 -6.16
N LEU A 40 0.67 -0.57 -5.53
CA LEU A 40 1.50 0.62 -5.41
C LEU A 40 2.59 0.62 -6.47
N THR A 41 2.82 1.75 -7.10
CA THR A 41 3.93 1.93 -8.05
C THR A 41 4.42 3.37 -8.09
N THR A 42 5.62 3.58 -8.63
CA THR A 42 6.18 4.90 -8.95
C THR A 42 6.18 5.16 -10.46
N HIS A 43 5.51 4.31 -11.25
CA HIS A 43 5.38 4.49 -12.68
C HIS A 43 4.75 5.85 -13.03
N GLY A 44 5.37 6.55 -13.98
CA GLY A 44 4.97 7.89 -14.40
C GLY A 44 5.24 8.99 -13.36
N GLN A 45 5.97 8.71 -12.28
CA GLN A 45 6.32 9.69 -11.26
C GLN A 45 7.77 10.16 -11.39
N ALA A 46 8.02 11.43 -11.09
CA ALA A 46 9.36 12.03 -11.16
C ALA A 46 10.35 11.49 -10.11
N SER A 47 9.89 10.72 -9.12
CA SER A 47 10.72 10.22 -8.03
C SER A 47 10.24 8.86 -7.53
N LEU A 48 11.19 7.99 -7.19
CA LEU A 48 10.92 6.71 -6.52
C LEU A 48 10.37 6.86 -5.10
N ARG A 49 10.37 8.09 -4.54
CA ARG A 49 9.78 8.43 -3.25
C ARG A 49 8.31 8.84 -3.34
N ARG A 50 7.71 8.78 -4.52
CA ARG A 50 6.30 9.12 -4.76
C ARG A 50 5.57 7.89 -5.26
N SER A 51 5.35 6.90 -4.39
CA SER A 51 4.48 5.78 -4.72
C SER A 51 3.03 6.20 -4.67
N TRP A 52 2.24 5.78 -5.66
CA TRP A 52 0.81 6.01 -5.73
C TRP A 52 0.08 4.69 -5.82
N ALA A 53 -1.12 4.64 -5.25
CA ALA A 53 -2.02 3.53 -5.43
C ALA A 53 -2.70 3.58 -6.82
N ARG A 54 -2.89 2.39 -7.38
CA ARG A 54 -3.51 2.12 -8.67
C ARG A 54 -4.52 1.00 -8.51
N ALA A 55 -5.70 1.16 -9.10
CA ALA A 55 -6.63 0.05 -9.34
C ALA A 55 -6.27 -0.55 -10.69
N VAL A 56 -5.82 -1.81 -10.72
CA VAL A 56 -5.42 -2.51 -11.94
C VAL A 56 -6.54 -3.46 -12.36
N PRO A 57 -7.26 -3.16 -13.46
CA PRO A 57 -8.36 -3.99 -13.89
C PRO A 57 -7.88 -5.33 -14.42
N LEU A 58 -8.70 -6.35 -14.22
CA LEU A 58 -8.36 -7.71 -14.64
C LEU A 58 -8.26 -7.87 -16.15
N ASP A 59 -8.90 -7.02 -16.95
CA ASP A 59 -8.76 -7.04 -18.41
C ASP A 59 -7.39 -6.53 -18.90
N GLY A 60 -6.56 -5.95 -18.01
CA GLY A 60 -5.27 -5.34 -18.36
C GLY A 60 -5.40 -3.95 -19.00
N GLY A 61 -6.58 -3.34 -18.91
CA GLY A 61 -6.85 -1.97 -19.34
C GLY A 61 -6.12 -0.90 -18.51
N PRO A 62 -6.42 0.38 -18.77
CA PRO A 62 -5.81 1.49 -18.03
C PRO A 62 -6.06 1.36 -16.53
N ALA A 63 -4.98 1.45 -15.76
CA ALA A 63 -5.03 1.37 -14.30
C ALA A 63 -5.01 2.80 -13.69
N PRO A 64 -6.16 3.36 -13.30
CA PRO A 64 -6.23 4.72 -12.79
C PRO A 64 -5.52 4.88 -11.45
N ALA A 65 -5.09 6.11 -11.17
CA ALA A 65 -4.60 6.52 -9.86
C ALA A 65 -5.76 6.62 -8.87
N LEU A 66 -5.61 6.05 -7.67
CA LEU A 66 -6.57 6.26 -6.59
C LEU A 66 -6.31 7.62 -5.91
N PRO A 67 -7.35 8.30 -5.41
CA PRO A 67 -7.29 9.71 -4.98
C PRO A 67 -6.68 9.90 -3.58
N PHE A 68 -5.79 9.00 -3.14
CA PHE A 68 -5.14 9.07 -1.82
C PHE A 68 -3.86 9.91 -1.81
N GLY A 69 -3.36 10.29 -2.98
CA GLY A 69 -2.03 10.89 -3.13
C GLY A 69 -0.90 9.88 -2.87
N PRO A 70 0.31 10.36 -2.52
CA PRO A 70 1.44 9.49 -2.26
C PRO A 70 1.25 8.64 -0.99
N VAL A 71 1.31 7.32 -1.14
CA VAL A 71 1.04 6.34 -0.08
C VAL A 71 2.06 5.20 -0.10
N GLY A 72 2.41 4.72 1.09
CA GLY A 72 3.31 3.59 1.32
C GLY A 72 2.59 2.25 1.47
N ASP A 73 1.31 2.28 1.83
CA ASP A 73 0.41 1.13 1.86
C ASP A 73 -1.05 1.60 1.80
N VAL A 74 -1.94 0.72 1.36
CA VAL A 74 -3.40 0.93 1.33
C VAL A 74 -4.09 -0.38 1.68
N ALA A 75 -5.03 -0.33 2.63
CA ALA A 75 -5.90 -1.45 2.95
C ALA A 75 -7.36 -0.98 3.05
N TYR A 76 -8.24 -1.60 2.27
CA TYR A 76 -9.67 -1.42 2.39
C TYR A 76 -10.23 -2.25 3.55
N GLY A 77 -11.11 -1.64 4.34
CA GLY A 77 -11.72 -2.20 5.53
C GLY A 77 -13.25 -2.26 5.44
N PRO A 78 -13.92 -2.59 6.55
CA PRO A 78 -15.39 -2.65 6.60
C PRO A 78 -16.00 -1.27 6.32
N GLU A 79 -17.23 -1.27 5.82
CA GLU A 79 -18.05 -0.05 5.63
C GLU A 79 -17.37 1.05 4.79
N GLY A 80 -16.50 0.67 3.86
CA GLY A 80 -15.80 1.62 2.97
C GLY A 80 -14.64 2.37 3.64
N GLN A 81 -14.21 1.94 4.84
CA GLN A 81 -13.03 2.49 5.48
C GLN A 81 -11.77 2.17 4.68
N VAL A 82 -10.84 3.12 4.66
CA VAL A 82 -9.55 3.02 4.01
C VAL A 82 -8.47 3.34 5.03
N LEU A 83 -7.49 2.45 5.13
CA LEU A 83 -6.31 2.62 5.96
C LEU A 83 -5.11 2.92 5.05
N LEU A 84 -4.41 4.00 5.32
CA LEU A 84 -3.25 4.45 4.56
C LEU A 84 -2.01 4.47 5.44
N LEU A 85 -0.89 4.03 4.87
CA LEU A 85 0.43 4.26 5.42
C LEU A 85 1.11 5.39 4.66
N SER A 86 1.75 6.32 5.36
CA SER A 86 2.63 7.30 4.73
C SER A 86 3.78 6.61 3.98
N VAL A 87 4.24 7.17 2.86
CA VAL A 87 5.37 6.61 2.09
C VAL A 87 6.62 6.46 2.99
N PRO A 88 7.10 5.22 3.26
CA PRO A 88 8.37 5.05 3.93
C PRO A 88 9.50 5.40 2.96
N MET A 89 10.45 6.23 3.40
CA MET A 89 11.67 6.54 2.63
C MET A 89 12.85 5.61 2.96
N GLY A 90 12.61 4.55 3.75
CA GLY A 90 13.61 3.62 4.25
C GLY A 90 13.56 2.21 3.66
N ARG A 91 14.51 1.39 4.08
CA ARG A 91 14.47 -0.07 3.96
C ARG A 91 13.37 -0.61 4.89
N GLU A 92 12.83 -1.77 4.57
CA GLU A 92 11.91 -2.53 5.44
C GLU A 92 12.40 -2.53 6.91
N ALA A 93 11.48 -2.43 7.87
CA ALA A 93 11.78 -2.27 9.30
C ALA A 93 12.81 -3.27 9.83
N ALA A 94 12.85 -4.49 9.27
CA ALA A 94 13.84 -5.51 9.61
C ALA A 94 15.29 -5.02 9.49
N TRP A 95 15.57 -4.10 8.56
CA TRP A 95 16.90 -3.53 8.32
C TRP A 95 17.17 -2.26 9.13
N TRP A 96 16.15 -1.66 9.73
CA TRP A 96 16.26 -0.40 10.45
C TRP A 96 15.40 -0.37 11.72
N LYS A 97 15.65 -1.34 12.59
CA LYS A 97 15.01 -1.42 13.90
C LYS A 97 15.20 -0.14 14.71
N ARG A 98 14.19 0.19 15.51
CA ARG A 98 14.08 1.35 16.39
C ARG A 98 14.15 2.68 15.65
N TYR A 99 13.78 2.71 14.38
CA TYR A 99 13.75 3.96 13.62
C TYR A 99 12.66 4.90 14.15
N ARG A 100 13.04 6.14 14.47
CA ARG A 100 12.17 7.22 14.97
C ARG A 100 12.28 8.51 14.14
N GLY A 101 12.91 8.44 12.97
CA GLY A 101 13.14 9.62 12.14
C GLY A 101 11.88 10.09 11.41
N GLY A 102 11.99 11.21 10.70
CA GLY A 102 10.84 11.88 10.07
C GLY A 102 10.10 11.06 9.00
N THR A 103 10.64 9.92 8.57
CA THR A 103 10.05 9.03 7.56
C THR A 103 9.49 7.75 8.16
N ALA A 104 9.32 7.69 9.49
CA ALA A 104 8.66 6.59 10.17
C ALA A 104 7.22 6.52 9.67
N GLY A 105 6.72 5.30 9.45
CA GLY A 105 5.38 5.05 8.96
C GLY A 105 4.33 5.66 9.88
N LYS A 106 3.46 6.47 9.30
CA LYS A 106 2.31 7.09 9.96
C LYS A 106 1.04 6.48 9.40
N LEU A 107 0.15 6.09 10.29
CA LEU A 107 -1.10 5.43 9.95
C LEU A 107 -2.25 6.45 9.90
N TRP A 108 -3.09 6.35 8.88
CA TRP A 108 -4.22 7.24 8.66
C TRP A 108 -5.45 6.44 8.27
N THR A 109 -6.64 6.82 8.77
CA THR A 109 -7.91 6.18 8.41
C THR A 109 -8.91 7.22 7.91
N GLY A 110 -9.75 6.84 6.97
CA GLY A 110 -10.77 7.69 6.37
C GLY A 110 -11.63 6.91 5.39
N THR A 111 -12.30 7.61 4.50
CA THR A 111 -13.02 7.02 3.36
C THR A 111 -12.46 7.59 2.06
N GLU A 112 -12.66 6.88 0.95
CA GLU A 112 -12.24 7.40 -0.36
C GLU A 112 -12.96 8.73 -0.69
N GLY A 113 -12.19 9.73 -1.12
CA GLY A 113 -12.68 11.09 -1.36
C GLY A 113 -12.99 11.92 -0.09
N GLY A 114 -12.86 11.33 1.10
CA GLY A 114 -13.08 11.99 2.39
C GLY A 114 -11.81 12.51 3.05
N GLU A 115 -11.96 13.02 4.27
CA GLU A 115 -10.84 13.42 5.11
C GLU A 115 -10.22 12.20 5.82
N PHE A 116 -8.90 12.23 5.98
CA PHE A 116 -8.14 11.20 6.67
C PHE A 116 -7.66 11.70 8.03
N THR A 117 -7.89 10.90 9.07
CA THR A 117 -7.46 11.17 10.43
C THR A 117 -6.25 10.30 10.77
N ARG A 118 -5.24 10.89 11.42
CA ARG A 118 -4.05 10.15 11.86
C ARG A 118 -4.40 9.27 13.07
N LEU A 119 -4.08 7.98 12.98
CA LEU A 119 -4.14 7.04 14.09
C LEU A 119 -2.79 6.95 14.79
N HIS A 120 -2.82 6.65 16.09
CA HIS A 120 -1.61 6.47 16.90
C HIS A 120 -0.59 7.61 16.73
N ALA A 121 -1.07 8.86 16.77
CA ALA A 121 -0.24 10.03 16.47
C ALA A 121 0.98 10.17 17.40
N ASP A 122 0.85 9.68 18.64
CA ASP A 122 1.86 9.73 19.70
C ASP A 122 2.69 8.44 19.81
N LEU A 123 2.47 7.46 18.93
CA LEU A 123 3.24 6.22 18.94
C LEU A 123 4.68 6.50 18.51
N ASP A 124 5.61 6.31 19.44
CA ASP A 124 7.05 6.45 19.21
C ASP A 124 7.60 5.17 18.57
N GLY A 125 7.34 5.01 17.28
CA GLY A 125 7.68 3.81 16.55
C GLY A 125 7.49 3.93 15.04
N ASN A 126 8.13 3.03 14.30
CA ASN A 126 7.83 2.84 12.89
C ASN A 126 6.63 1.90 12.76
N ILE A 127 5.60 2.29 12.02
CA ILE A 127 4.45 1.43 11.67
C ILE A 127 4.69 0.85 10.27
N GLU A 128 4.50 -0.46 10.10
CA GLU A 128 4.53 -1.13 8.80
C GLU A 128 3.41 -2.16 8.63
N TYR A 129 3.15 -2.52 7.37
CA TYR A 129 2.21 -3.57 6.97
C TYR A 129 0.82 -3.47 7.63
N PRO A 130 0.13 -2.30 7.55
CA PRO A 130 -1.19 -2.18 8.12
C PRO A 130 -2.23 -2.99 7.33
N LEU A 131 -3.13 -3.64 8.05
CA LEU A 131 -4.25 -4.40 7.47
C LEU A 131 -5.49 -4.35 8.38
N TRP A 132 -6.63 -4.70 7.79
CA TRP A 132 -7.87 -4.96 8.50
C TRP A 132 -8.04 -6.45 8.80
N VAL A 133 -8.51 -6.76 10.01
CA VAL A 133 -8.93 -8.10 10.45
C VAL A 133 -10.29 -7.96 11.12
N GLY A 134 -11.35 -8.22 10.37
CA GLY A 134 -12.70 -7.89 10.81
C GLY A 134 -12.85 -6.38 10.99
N ASP A 135 -13.23 -5.95 12.20
CA ASP A 135 -13.36 -4.56 12.61
C ASP A 135 -12.08 -3.98 13.24
N ARG A 136 -10.98 -4.76 13.28
CA ARG A 136 -9.72 -4.36 13.91
C ARG A 136 -8.66 -4.00 12.87
N ILE A 137 -7.82 -3.06 13.26
CA ILE A 137 -6.59 -2.73 12.55
C ILE A 137 -5.43 -3.50 13.18
N ALA A 138 -4.64 -4.18 12.37
CA ALA A 138 -3.37 -4.78 12.77
C ALA A 138 -2.22 -4.11 12.00
N PHE A 139 -1.05 -4.02 12.62
CA PHE A 139 0.17 -3.49 12.02
C PHE A 139 1.40 -4.04 12.75
N LEU A 140 2.56 -3.94 12.12
CA LEU A 140 3.85 -4.24 12.75
C LEU A 140 4.50 -2.95 13.26
N SER A 141 5.08 -3.01 14.46
CA SER A 141 5.86 -1.92 15.01
C SER A 141 6.82 -2.39 16.11
N ASP A 142 7.99 -1.77 16.18
CA ASP A 142 8.99 -1.95 17.22
C ASP A 142 8.93 -0.88 18.33
N HIS A 143 7.78 -0.21 18.47
CA HIS A 143 7.57 0.86 19.44
C HIS A 143 7.88 0.44 20.90
N GLU A 144 7.77 -0.84 21.23
CA GLU A 144 8.10 -1.39 22.56
C GLU A 144 9.55 -1.91 22.69
N GLY A 145 10.42 -1.74 21.68
CA GLY A 145 11.87 -1.87 21.83
C GLY A 145 12.55 -3.15 21.31
N VAL A 146 11.91 -3.96 20.44
CA VAL A 146 12.46 -5.24 19.89
C VAL A 146 12.88 -5.16 18.41
#